data_AF-A0A970CSL1-F1
#
_entry.id   AF-A0A970CSL1-F1
#
_cell.length_a   1.000
_cell.length_b   1.000
_cell.length_c   1.000
_cell.angle_alpha   90.00
_cell.angle_beta   90.00
_cell.angle_gamma   90.00
#
_symmetry.space_group_name_H-M   'P 1'
#
loop_
_entity.id
_entity.type
_entity.pdbx_description
1 polymer ?
#
loop_
_entity_poly.entity_id
_entity_poly.type
_entity_poly.pdbx_seq_one_letter_code
_entity_poly.pdbx_strand_id
1 'polypeptide(L)'
;MKKNILVVFLLLIIAVGFILVNLFYSKETLYIKDFETVSENYSKIRDMLFEYYNKENYSEMIILDIDKSAFEIIDGDKKINMNDEEKNSLKKICEASYKGHYNFIWVTENYIIFWEDETKMYGVIYTNDFKEVKEEIKKWYDGVQFRKIEEGWYELGYFGI
;
A
#
# COMPACT_ATOMS: atom_id res chain seq x y z
N MET A 1 34.52 -44.63 13.10
CA MET A 1 33.89 -43.56 13.90
C MET A 1 34.04 -42.14 13.32
N LYS A 2 35.19 -41.74 12.74
CA LYS A 2 35.38 -40.36 12.21
C LYS A 2 34.44 -39.95 11.05
N LYS A 3 34.09 -40.89 10.15
CA LYS A 3 33.21 -40.60 8.99
C LYS A 3 31.77 -40.25 9.37
N ASN A 4 31.21 -40.91 10.41
CA ASN A 4 29.82 -40.69 10.80
C ASN A 4 29.63 -39.34 11.52
N ILE A 5 30.65 -38.87 12.26
CA ILE A 5 30.63 -37.56 12.92
C ILE A 5 30.66 -36.44 11.86
N LEU A 6 31.46 -36.60 10.79
CA LEU A 6 31.54 -35.62 9.71
C LEU A 6 30.19 -35.45 8.99
N VAL A 7 29.47 -36.54 8.74
CA VAL A 7 28.16 -36.53 8.08
C VAL A 7 27.10 -35.86 8.95
N VAL A 8 27.08 -36.17 10.26
CA VAL A 8 26.16 -35.53 11.20
C VAL A 8 26.42 -34.03 11.31
N PHE A 9 27.69 -33.62 11.33
CA PHE A 9 28.07 -32.20 11.37
C PHE A 9 27.66 -31.45 10.09
N LEU A 10 27.79 -32.09 8.92
CA LEU A 10 27.39 -31.52 7.64
C LEU A 10 25.87 -31.30 7.56
N LEU A 11 25.08 -32.27 8.02
CA LEU A 11 23.62 -32.17 8.08
C LEU A 11 23.15 -31.05 9.02
N LEU A 12 23.87 -30.83 10.12
CA LEU A 12 23.58 -29.77 11.08
C LEU A 12 23.82 -28.38 10.49
N ILE A 13 24.89 -28.20 9.73
CA ILE A 13 25.17 -26.94 9.00
C ILE A 13 24.10 -26.65 7.95
N ILE A 14 23.66 -27.67 7.21
CA ILE A 14 22.59 -27.52 6.21
C ILE A 14 21.26 -27.16 6.88
N ALA A 15 20.93 -27.78 8.02
CA ALA A 15 19.71 -27.47 8.77
C ALA A 15 19.73 -26.05 9.33
N VAL A 16 20.85 -25.61 9.92
CA VAL A 16 21.02 -24.23 10.39
C VAL A 16 20.98 -23.24 9.23
N GLY A 17 21.60 -23.58 8.10
CA GLY A 17 21.50 -22.80 6.87
C GLY A 17 20.06 -22.68 6.37
N PHE A 18 19.28 -23.76 6.38
CA PHE A 18 17.87 -23.76 5.97
C PHE A 18 16.98 -22.96 6.92
N ILE A 19 17.26 -23.01 8.23
CA ILE A 19 16.57 -22.21 9.25
C ILE A 19 16.92 -20.72 9.11
N LEU A 20 18.20 -20.39 8.91
CA LEU A 20 18.65 -19.01 8.67
C LEU A 20 18.08 -18.47 7.35
N VAL A 21 18.09 -19.28 6.28
CA VAL A 21 17.46 -18.92 5.00
C VAL A 21 15.97 -18.67 5.20
N ASN A 22 15.22 -19.51 5.92
CA ASN A 22 13.80 -19.26 6.20
C ASN A 22 13.55 -18.04 7.10
N LEU A 23 14.41 -17.78 8.09
CA LEU A 23 14.35 -16.56 8.92
C LEU A 23 14.58 -15.30 8.06
N PHE A 24 15.53 -15.33 7.13
CA PHE A 24 15.78 -14.23 6.19
C PHE A 24 14.78 -14.17 5.02
N TYR A 25 14.12 -15.28 4.67
CA TYR A 25 13.05 -15.35 3.66
C TYR A 25 11.66 -15.00 4.20
N SER A 26 11.51 -14.80 5.52
CA SER A 26 10.47 -13.88 6.03
C SER A 26 10.83 -12.42 5.70
N LYS A 27 11.30 -12.19 4.47
CA LYS A 27 11.33 -10.89 3.81
C LYS A 27 9.94 -10.34 3.98
N GLU A 28 9.83 -9.36 4.87
CA GLU A 28 9.12 -8.12 4.61
C GLU A 28 7.99 -8.33 3.60
N THR A 29 6.88 -8.92 4.06
CA THR A 29 5.70 -9.10 3.21
C THR A 29 5.33 -7.72 2.70
N LEU A 30 5.62 -7.47 1.43
CA LEU A 30 4.95 -6.41 0.68
C LEU A 30 3.46 -6.78 0.74
N TYR A 31 2.65 -5.85 1.21
CA TYR A 31 1.21 -6.00 1.29
C TYR A 31 0.55 -5.60 -0.04
N ILE A 32 1.33 -5.18 -1.03
CA ILE A 32 0.94 -5.20 -2.43
C ILE A 32 1.62 -6.35 -3.17
N LYS A 33 0.84 -7.13 -3.94
CA LYS A 33 1.33 -8.35 -4.60
C LYS A 33 2.30 -8.04 -5.74
N ASP A 34 1.97 -7.06 -6.57
CA ASP A 34 2.71 -6.71 -7.78
C ASP A 34 2.39 -5.25 -8.14
N PHE A 35 3.15 -4.30 -7.59
CA PHE A 35 2.92 -2.87 -7.87
C PHE A 35 3.25 -2.52 -9.32
N GLU A 36 4.29 -3.11 -9.92
CA GLU A 36 4.75 -2.77 -11.27
C GLU A 36 3.62 -2.95 -12.29
N THR A 37 2.86 -4.05 -12.21
CA THR A 37 1.72 -4.31 -13.12
C THR A 37 0.53 -3.36 -12.94
N VAL A 38 0.42 -2.67 -11.80
CA VAL A 38 -0.69 -1.75 -11.51
C VAL A 38 -0.28 -0.29 -11.33
N SER A 39 1.01 0.04 -11.45
CA SER A 39 1.58 1.39 -11.28
C SER A 39 0.89 2.46 -12.12
N GLU A 40 0.61 2.16 -13.40
CA GLU A 40 -0.13 3.05 -14.30
C GLU A 40 -1.58 3.28 -13.84
N ASN A 41 -2.21 2.26 -13.26
CA ASN A 41 -3.57 2.38 -12.73
C ASN A 41 -3.58 3.31 -11.51
N TYR A 42 -2.62 3.14 -10.59
CA TYR A 42 -2.43 4.04 -9.46
C TYR A 42 -2.20 5.48 -9.90
N SER A 43 -1.35 5.70 -10.91
CA SER A 43 -1.10 7.04 -11.47
C SER A 43 -2.35 7.66 -12.08
N LYS A 44 -3.16 6.88 -12.79
CA LYS A 44 -4.42 7.34 -13.37
C LYS A 44 -5.42 7.78 -12.30
N ILE A 45 -5.62 6.97 -11.26
CA ILE A 45 -6.51 7.33 -10.15
C ILE A 45 -5.96 8.53 -9.38
N ARG A 46 -4.64 8.60 -9.16
CA ARG A 46 -3.98 9.76 -8.54
C ARG A 46 -4.30 11.04 -9.29
N ASP A 47 -4.10 11.06 -10.61
CA ASP A 47 -4.30 12.26 -11.43
C ASP A 47 -5.76 12.71 -11.42
N MET A 48 -6.69 11.77 -11.57
CA MET A 48 -8.13 12.04 -11.48
C MET A 48 -8.53 12.61 -10.11
N LEU A 49 -7.98 12.06 -9.02
CA LEU A 49 -8.29 12.52 -7.66
C LEU A 49 -7.73 13.91 -7.38
N PHE A 50 -6.52 14.23 -7.84
CA PHE A 50 -6.00 15.60 -7.71
C PHE A 50 -6.77 16.60 -8.56
N GLU A 51 -7.19 16.22 -9.77
CA GLU A 51 -8.08 17.07 -10.59
C GLU A 51 -9.41 17.33 -9.86
N TYR A 52 -10.03 16.28 -9.32
CA TYR A 52 -11.25 16.40 -8.53
C TYR A 52 -11.06 17.31 -7.31
N TYR A 53 -10.00 17.08 -6.52
CA TYR A 53 -9.68 17.86 -5.33
C TYR A 53 -9.55 19.35 -5.64
N ASN A 54 -8.80 19.69 -6.69
CA ASN A 54 -8.58 21.06 -7.13
C ASN A 54 -9.86 21.70 -7.69
N LYS A 55 -10.63 20.95 -8.49
CA LYS A 55 -11.87 21.45 -9.12
C LYS A 55 -12.95 21.82 -8.10
N GLU A 56 -13.08 21.04 -7.04
CA GLU A 56 -14.03 21.29 -5.96
C GLU A 56 -13.54 22.35 -4.95
N ASN A 57 -12.30 22.85 -5.12
CA ASN A 57 -11.66 23.84 -4.26
C ASN A 57 -11.56 23.41 -2.79
N TYR A 58 -11.24 22.13 -2.55
CA TYR A 58 -10.94 21.67 -1.21
C TYR A 58 -9.63 22.30 -0.70
N SER A 59 -9.63 22.71 0.57
CA SER A 59 -8.45 23.25 1.26
C SER A 59 -7.96 22.36 2.40
N GLU A 60 -8.69 21.27 2.67
CA GLU A 60 -8.42 20.34 3.76
C GLU A 60 -8.50 18.90 3.23
N MET A 61 -8.00 17.97 4.03
CA MET A 61 -8.12 16.54 3.72
C MET A 61 -9.58 16.14 3.52
N ILE A 62 -9.83 15.41 2.43
CA ILE A 62 -11.10 14.73 2.19
C ILE A 62 -10.94 13.21 2.34
N ILE A 63 -12.00 12.56 2.81
CA ILE A 63 -12.10 11.11 2.92
C ILE A 63 -13.15 10.66 1.91
N LEU A 64 -12.74 9.79 1.01
CA LEU A 64 -13.57 9.27 -0.07
C LEU A 64 -13.80 7.78 0.14
N ASP A 65 -15.02 7.31 -0.02
CA ASP A 65 -15.37 5.89 0.06
C ASP A 65 -15.19 5.21 -1.31
N ILE A 66 -14.87 3.92 -1.29
CA ILE A 66 -14.82 3.08 -2.49
C ILE A 66 -16.04 2.16 -2.52
N ASP A 67 -16.93 2.37 -3.50
CA ASP A 67 -17.97 1.40 -3.83
C ASP A 67 -17.34 0.26 -4.63
N LYS A 68 -17.02 -0.83 -3.93
CA LYS A 68 -16.40 -2.03 -4.49
C LYS A 68 -17.32 -2.81 -5.43
N SER A 69 -18.63 -2.58 -5.39
CA SER A 69 -19.57 -3.27 -6.28
C SER A 69 -19.57 -2.67 -7.68
N ALA A 70 -19.43 -1.36 -7.77
CA ALA A 70 -19.40 -0.60 -9.02
C ALA A 70 -17.98 -0.14 -9.43
N PHE A 71 -17.00 -0.28 -8.53
CA PHE A 71 -15.66 0.33 -8.63
C PHE A 71 -15.74 1.83 -8.88
N GLU A 72 -16.51 2.51 -8.02
CA GLU A 72 -16.70 3.96 -8.02
C GLU A 72 -16.15 4.58 -6.75
N ILE A 73 -15.80 5.86 -6.81
CA ILE A 73 -15.36 6.64 -5.65
C ILE A 73 -16.50 7.60 -5.26
N ILE A 74 -16.78 7.67 -3.96
CA ILE A 74 -17.89 8.43 -3.39
C ILE A 74 -17.33 9.46 -2.39
N ASP A 75 -17.83 10.68 -2.52
CA ASP A 75 -17.58 11.81 -1.63
C ASP A 75 -18.87 12.12 -0.85
N GLY A 76 -19.03 11.52 0.33
CA GLY A 76 -20.28 11.55 1.09
C GLY A 76 -21.44 10.93 0.31
N ASP A 77 -22.36 11.75 -0.18
CA ASP A 77 -23.50 11.32 -1.01
C ASP A 77 -23.25 11.47 -2.52
N LYS A 78 -22.10 12.04 -2.91
CA LYS A 78 -21.79 12.39 -4.31
C LYS A 78 -20.88 11.34 -4.93
N LYS A 79 -21.32 10.74 -6.03
CA LYS A 79 -20.44 9.89 -6.86
C LYS A 79 -19.48 10.76 -7.67
N ILE A 80 -18.19 10.47 -7.60
CA ILE A 80 -17.19 11.10 -8.46
C ILE A 80 -17.39 10.59 -9.89
N ASN A 81 -17.42 11.51 -10.85
CA ASN A 81 -17.60 11.15 -12.25
C ASN A 81 -16.34 10.47 -12.78
N MET A 82 -16.40 9.14 -12.91
CA MET A 82 -15.33 8.30 -13.42
C MET A 82 -15.70 7.70 -14.77
N ASN A 83 -14.77 7.70 -15.71
CA ASN A 83 -14.90 6.98 -16.99
C ASN A 83 -14.62 5.47 -16.82
N ASP A 84 -14.93 4.66 -17.84
CA ASP A 84 -14.78 3.20 -17.77
C ASP A 84 -13.32 2.76 -17.55
N GLU A 85 -12.36 3.53 -18.05
CA GLU A 85 -10.95 3.23 -17.88
C GLU A 85 -10.49 3.45 -16.43
N GLU A 86 -10.93 4.54 -15.80
CA GLU A 86 -10.70 4.84 -14.39
C GLU A 86 -11.34 3.78 -13.48
N LYS A 87 -12.59 3.39 -13.75
CA LYS A 87 -13.25 2.32 -12.98
C LYS A 87 -12.49 1.00 -13.11
N ASN A 88 -12.02 0.66 -14.31
CA ASN A 88 -11.19 -0.51 -14.53
C ASN A 88 -9.81 -0.42 -13.84
N SER A 89 -9.22 0.77 -13.80
CA SER A 89 -7.98 1.01 -13.06
C SER A 89 -8.18 0.86 -11.55
N LEU A 90 -9.25 1.41 -10.97
CA LEU A 90 -9.59 1.23 -9.57
C LEU A 90 -9.82 -0.26 -9.23
N LYS A 91 -10.52 -0.98 -10.09
CA LYS A 91 -10.69 -2.44 -9.96
C LYS A 91 -9.35 -3.17 -9.86
N LYS A 92 -8.43 -2.92 -10.80
CA LYS A 92 -7.09 -3.56 -10.80
C LYS A 92 -6.29 -3.23 -9.54
N ILE A 93 -6.36 -1.98 -9.07
CA ILE A 93 -5.74 -1.54 -7.81
C ILE A 93 -6.27 -2.35 -6.63
N CYS A 94 -7.60 -2.47 -6.52
CA CYS A 94 -8.23 -3.24 -5.44
C CYS A 94 -7.88 -4.74 -5.51
N GLU A 95 -7.81 -5.32 -6.70
CA GLU A 95 -7.45 -6.73 -6.90
C GLU A 95 -5.98 -7.05 -6.55
N ALA A 96 -5.08 -6.07 -6.72
CA ALA A 96 -3.64 -6.19 -6.43
C ALA A 96 -3.30 -6.05 -4.93
N SER A 97 -4.18 -5.45 -4.13
CA SER A 97 -4.03 -5.38 -2.66
C SER A 97 -3.97 -6.79 -2.05
N TYR A 98 -3.15 -6.98 -1.00
CA TYR A 98 -2.97 -8.30 -0.36
C TYR A 98 -4.26 -8.87 0.23
N LYS A 99 -5.03 -8.07 0.98
CA LYS A 99 -6.38 -8.50 1.42
C LYS A 99 -7.45 -8.27 0.36
N GLY A 100 -7.09 -7.64 -0.77
CA GLY A 100 -7.97 -7.47 -1.92
C GLY A 100 -9.04 -6.41 -1.72
N HIS A 101 -8.81 -5.42 -0.86
CA HIS A 101 -9.74 -4.32 -0.69
C HIS A 101 -9.06 -3.06 -0.15
N TYR A 102 -9.28 -1.95 -0.84
CA TYR A 102 -9.23 -0.62 -0.24
C TYR A 102 -10.67 -0.19 0.01
N ASN A 103 -10.94 0.41 1.16
CA ASN A 103 -12.28 0.86 1.52
C ASN A 103 -12.43 2.37 1.39
N PHE A 104 -11.36 3.14 1.59
CA PHE A 104 -11.39 4.59 1.46
C PHE A 104 -10.06 5.16 0.99
N ILE A 105 -10.14 6.39 0.52
CA ILE A 105 -9.03 7.17 0.00
C ILE A 105 -8.97 8.49 0.74
N TRP A 106 -7.80 8.83 1.25
CA TRP A 106 -7.52 10.19 1.72
C TRP A 106 -6.90 10.98 0.60
N VAL A 107 -7.38 12.21 0.38
CA VAL A 107 -6.80 13.13 -0.59
C VAL A 107 -6.54 14.46 0.10
N THR A 108 -5.34 14.98 -0.08
CA THR A 108 -4.95 16.35 0.27
C THR A 108 -4.35 17.03 -0.96
N GLU A 109 -3.92 18.28 -0.83
CA GLU A 109 -3.13 18.95 -1.87
C GLU A 109 -1.76 18.28 -2.12
N ASN A 110 -1.22 17.52 -1.15
CA ASN A 110 0.16 17.03 -1.17
C ASN A 110 0.28 15.51 -1.31
N TYR A 111 -0.77 14.76 -0.95
CA TYR A 111 -0.71 13.31 -0.95
C TYR A 111 -2.08 12.64 -1.13
N ILE A 112 -2.03 11.38 -1.56
CA ILE A 112 -3.18 10.48 -1.64
C ILE A 112 -2.85 9.20 -0.90
N ILE A 113 -3.76 8.70 -0.06
CA ILE A 113 -3.60 7.41 0.62
C ILE A 113 -4.77 6.49 0.32
N PHE A 114 -4.48 5.33 -0.25
CA PHE A 114 -5.43 4.22 -0.37
C PHE A 114 -5.36 3.38 0.90
N TRP A 115 -6.45 3.36 1.68
CA TRP A 115 -6.51 2.65 2.95
C TRP A 115 -7.33 1.37 2.84
N GLU A 116 -6.80 0.30 3.43
CA GLU A 116 -7.42 -1.02 3.37
C GLU A 116 -8.79 -1.04 4.07
N ASP A 117 -8.84 -0.55 5.30
CA ASP A 117 -10.04 -0.53 6.15
C ASP A 117 -9.97 0.57 7.20
N GLU A 118 -11.05 0.73 7.99
CA GLU A 118 -11.20 1.85 8.93
C GLU A 118 -10.14 1.85 10.04
N THR A 119 -9.54 0.68 10.29
CA THR A 119 -8.46 0.49 11.27
C THR A 119 -7.15 1.10 10.78
N LYS A 120 -7.02 1.40 9.47
CA LYS A 120 -5.86 2.07 8.85
C LYS A 120 -4.54 1.38 9.17
N MET A 121 -4.60 0.06 9.30
CA MET A 121 -3.45 -0.77 9.61
C MET A 121 -2.50 -0.94 8.42
N TYR A 122 -3.01 -0.74 7.20
CA TYR A 122 -2.25 -0.78 5.96
C TYR A 122 -2.84 0.18 4.91
N GLY A 123 -1.96 0.80 4.14
CA GLY A 123 -2.30 1.57 2.96
C GLY A 123 -1.14 1.76 1.99
N VAL A 124 -1.46 2.35 0.84
CA VAL A 124 -0.48 2.81 -0.15
C VAL A 124 -0.63 4.32 -0.31
N ILE A 125 0.48 5.05 -0.17
CA ILE A 125 0.53 6.50 -0.26
C ILE A 125 1.32 6.95 -1.48
N TYR A 126 0.77 7.94 -2.18
CA TYR A 126 1.50 8.80 -3.09
C TYR A 126 1.79 10.15 -2.44
N THR A 127 3.01 10.65 -2.56
CA THR A 127 3.39 12.02 -2.16
C THR A 127 4.62 12.50 -2.92
N ASN A 128 4.64 13.79 -3.27
CA ASN A 128 5.83 14.46 -3.82
C ASN A 128 6.78 14.98 -2.73
N ASP A 129 6.32 15.11 -1.48
CA ASP A 129 7.15 15.46 -0.32
C ASP A 129 7.04 14.38 0.76
N PHE A 130 7.77 13.29 0.56
CA PHE A 130 7.78 12.19 1.50
C PHE A 130 8.25 12.59 2.90
N LYS A 131 9.16 13.55 3.01
CA LYS A 131 9.75 13.91 4.31
C LYS A 131 8.71 14.62 5.18
N GLU A 132 8.02 15.61 4.63
CA GLU A 132 6.98 16.34 5.34
C GLU A 132 5.78 15.44 5.66
N VAL A 133 5.27 14.73 4.66
CA VAL A 133 4.08 13.87 4.80
C VAL A 133 4.32 12.73 5.78
N LYS A 134 5.51 12.12 5.79
CA LYS A 134 5.86 11.09 6.78
C LYS A 134 5.76 11.60 8.21
N GLU A 135 6.25 12.80 8.49
CA GLU A 135 6.20 13.39 9.83
C GLU A 135 4.77 13.76 10.21
N GLU A 136 3.95 14.21 9.26
CA GLU A 136 2.51 14.44 9.48
C GLU A 136 1.79 13.15 9.87
N ILE A 137 1.89 12.10 9.06
CA ILE A 137 1.19 10.83 9.28
C ILE A 137 1.63 10.19 10.61
N LYS A 138 2.91 10.28 10.98
CA LYS A 138 3.40 9.79 12.28
C LYS A 138 2.81 10.50 13.50
N LYS A 139 2.35 11.75 13.38
CA LYS A 139 1.65 12.44 14.48
C LYS A 139 0.29 11.81 14.75
N TRP A 140 -0.37 11.31 13.71
CA TRP A 140 -1.68 10.67 13.79
C TRP A 140 -1.57 9.19 14.13
N TYR A 141 -0.54 8.52 13.62
CA TYR A 141 -0.33 7.07 13.75
C TYR A 141 1.05 6.79 14.32
N ASP A 142 1.16 6.81 15.65
CA ASP A 142 2.42 6.44 16.31
C ASP A 142 2.80 5.00 15.96
N GLY A 143 4.09 4.76 15.74
CA GLY A 143 4.63 3.47 15.34
C GLY A 143 4.38 3.06 13.87
N VAL A 144 3.68 3.88 13.07
CA VAL A 144 3.50 3.58 11.64
C VAL A 144 4.84 3.54 10.90
N GLN A 145 4.99 2.54 10.05
CA GLN A 145 6.17 2.31 9.25
C GLN A 145 5.88 2.64 7.79
N PHE A 146 6.94 2.95 7.04
CA PHE A 146 6.86 3.25 5.61
C PHE A 146 7.89 2.42 4.86
N ARG A 147 7.46 1.80 3.76
CA ARG A 147 8.36 1.08 2.85
C ARG A 147 8.25 1.70 1.47
N LYS A 148 9.38 2.13 0.90
CA LYS A 148 9.39 2.69 -0.45
C LYS A 148 9.07 1.59 -1.46
N ILE A 149 8.15 1.88 -2.37
CA ILE A 149 7.84 1.04 -3.52
C ILE A 149 8.64 1.56 -4.71
N GLU A 150 8.37 2.81 -5.11
CA GLU A 150 9.06 3.52 -6.18
C GLU A 150 9.10 5.03 -5.88
N GLU A 151 9.45 5.86 -6.86
CA GLU A 151 9.42 7.31 -6.68
C GLU A 151 7.98 7.81 -6.46
N GLY A 152 7.78 8.57 -5.38
CA GLY A 152 6.47 9.07 -4.99
C GLY A 152 5.56 8.06 -4.28
N TRP A 153 5.78 6.74 -4.45
CA TRP A 153 4.91 5.70 -3.90
C TRP A 153 5.53 4.90 -2.75
N TYR A 154 4.77 4.74 -1.68
CA TYR A 154 5.18 4.04 -0.48
C TYR A 154 4.04 3.18 0.06
N GLU A 155 4.36 2.03 0.64
CA GLU A 155 3.48 1.36 1.58
C GLU A 155 3.57 2.07 2.93
N LEU A 156 2.45 2.15 3.64
CA LEU A 156 2.42 2.52 5.05
C LEU A 156 1.57 1.55 5.85
N GLY A 157 1.94 1.36 7.10
CA GLY A 157 1.19 0.48 8.00
C GLY A 157 2.02 -0.03 9.16
N TYR A 158 1.46 -1.02 9.85
CA TYR A 158 2.09 -1.67 11.00
C TYR A 158 2.65 -3.04 10.56
N PHE A 159 3.86 -3.03 10.00
CA PHE A 159 4.51 -4.22 9.45
C PHE A 159 5.19 -5.07 10.53
N GLY A 160 4.42 -5.53 11.53
CA GLY A 160 4.92 -6.42 12.58
C GLY A 160 5.87 -5.76 13.59
N ILE A 161 5.43 -5.76 14.84
CA ILE A 161 6.28 -6.02 16.01
C ILE A 161 5.99 -7.47 16.40
#